data_AF-U7V893-F1
#
_entry.id   AF-U7V893-F1
#
_cell.length_a   1.000
_cell.length_b   1.000
_cell.length_c   1.000
_cell.angle_alpha   90.00
_cell.angle_beta   90.00
_cell.angle_gamma   90.00
#
_symmetry.space_group_name_H-M   'P 1'
#
loop_
_entity.id
_entity.type
_entity.pdbx_description
1 polymer ?
#
loop_
_entity_poly.entity_id
_entity_poly.type
_entity_poly.pdbx_seq_one_letter_code
_entity_poly.pdbx_strand_id
1 'polypeptide(L)'
;MGGTMSERYGWGAQDITSDAMNRRPPAPRQIPLQRGLLLEDTQSGWVGEVVRAERIGGELVFGLEDARGRVRNFPLGHGYLLEGEPIEVIAPAARKAPAKKISRSGSVAVQNAPARVARASRIWVEGTHDAELVEKVWGHDLRVEGIVVEPLHGVDDLAAAIRSFSPAPGRRLGILVDHLIEGTKEQRIVAEALAVPGAAGNVKIVGHPFIDIWQAVKPAKLGLKTWPVVPHGEDWKKGTLRRLGQPHATQEDVANAWKRILSRVDSYTDLEPALLGPVESLIDFLTEPGS
;
A
#
# COMPACT_ATOMS: atom_id res chain seq x y z
N MET A 1 -89.64 -43.30 -13.38
CA MET A 1 -88.54 -43.17 -14.36
C MET A 1 -87.47 -42.34 -13.69
N GLY A 2 -86.41 -42.97 -13.16
CA GLY A 2 -85.09 -43.05 -13.82
C GLY A 2 -84.15 -42.11 -13.05
N GLY A 3 -83.32 -42.64 -12.14
CA GLY A 3 -81.84 -42.72 -12.31
C GLY A 3 -81.19 -41.47 -11.70
N THR A 4 -80.03 -41.45 -11.04
CA THR A 4 -78.96 -42.42 -10.78
C THR A 4 -77.99 -41.75 -9.78
N MET A 5 -77.38 -42.57 -8.91
CA MET A 5 -75.98 -42.51 -8.41
C MET A 5 -75.52 -41.26 -7.64
N SER A 6 -75.25 -41.34 -6.33
CA SER A 6 -74.10 -42.00 -5.67
C SER A 6 -72.80 -41.21 -5.79
N GLU A 7 -72.28 -40.75 -4.66
CA GLU A 7 -70.85 -40.80 -4.26
C GLU A 7 -70.74 -40.24 -2.82
N ARG A 8 -70.95 -41.03 -1.77
CA ARG A 8 -69.99 -41.94 -1.10
C ARG A 8 -68.64 -41.28 -0.78
N TYR A 9 -68.47 -41.04 0.52
CA TYR A 9 -67.23 -41.15 1.28
C TYR A 9 -66.22 -42.12 0.62
N GLY A 10 -65.14 -41.57 0.07
CA GLY A 10 -63.97 -42.32 -0.38
C GLY A 10 -62.94 -42.42 0.73
N TRP A 11 -63.07 -43.42 1.60
CA TRP A 11 -61.88 -44.09 2.14
C TRP A 11 -61.26 -44.85 0.97
N GLY A 12 -60.26 -44.25 0.34
CA GLY A 12 -59.53 -44.80 -0.80
C GLY A 12 -58.04 -44.54 -0.63
N ALA A 13 -57.22 -45.50 -1.05
CA ALA A 13 -55.77 -45.45 -0.94
C ALA A 13 -55.24 -44.12 -1.50
N GLN A 14 -54.48 -43.39 -0.68
CA GLN A 14 -53.69 -42.27 -1.17
C GLN A 14 -52.73 -42.82 -2.21
N ASP A 15 -52.77 -42.21 -3.40
CA ASP A 15 -51.96 -42.57 -4.53
C ASP A 15 -50.49 -42.17 -4.23
N ILE A 16 -49.77 -43.07 -3.56
CA ILE A 16 -48.32 -43.03 -3.38
C ILE A 16 -47.65 -43.39 -4.70
N THR A 17 -47.88 -42.54 -5.71
CA THR A 17 -47.03 -42.48 -6.90
C THR A 17 -45.61 -42.11 -6.45
N SER A 18 -44.64 -42.82 -7.01
CA SER A 18 -43.20 -42.73 -6.72
C SER A 18 -42.58 -41.34 -6.88
N ASP A 19 -43.30 -40.38 -7.45
CA ASP A 19 -42.85 -38.99 -7.64
C ASP A 19 -42.91 -38.14 -6.37
N ALA A 20 -43.78 -38.46 -5.40
CA ALA A 20 -43.82 -37.73 -4.13
C ALA A 20 -42.63 -38.07 -3.21
N MET A 21 -42.09 -39.29 -3.32
CA MET A 21 -40.93 -39.75 -2.54
C MET A 21 -39.58 -39.21 -3.05
N ASN A 22 -39.51 -38.68 -4.27
CA ASN A 22 -38.28 -38.21 -4.90
C ASN A 22 -38.04 -36.69 -4.80
N ARG A 23 -38.94 -35.93 -4.17
CA ARG A 23 -38.67 -34.52 -3.86
C ARG A 23 -37.77 -34.43 -2.63
N ARG A 24 -36.45 -34.44 -2.88
CA ARG A 24 -35.47 -34.02 -1.88
C ARG A 24 -35.87 -32.61 -1.40
N PRO A 25 -36.05 -32.38 -0.09
CA PRO A 25 -36.26 -31.03 0.41
C PRO A 25 -35.10 -30.14 -0.07
N PRO A 26 -35.36 -28.85 -0.37
CA PRO A 26 -34.28 -27.92 -0.65
C PRO A 26 -33.26 -27.95 0.51
N ALA A 27 -31.97 -27.90 0.16
CA ALA A 27 -30.91 -27.91 1.15
C ALA A 27 -31.11 -26.74 2.15
N PRO A 28 -30.89 -26.96 3.45
CA PRO A 28 -31.01 -25.90 4.45
C PRO A 28 -30.15 -24.70 4.09
N ARG A 29 -30.63 -23.50 4.42
CA ARG A 29 -29.87 -22.27 4.19
C ARG A 29 -28.62 -22.29 5.07
N GLN A 30 -27.45 -22.07 4.47
CA GLN A 30 -26.21 -21.94 5.21
C GLN A 30 -26.07 -20.53 5.80
N ILE A 31 -25.87 -20.46 7.11
CA ILE A 31 -25.76 -19.20 7.85
C ILE A 31 -24.42 -19.15 8.58
N PRO A 32 -23.54 -18.20 8.21
CA PRO A 32 -22.33 -17.94 8.97
C PRO A 32 -22.67 -17.59 10.42
N LEU A 33 -22.00 -18.27 11.35
CA LEU A 33 -22.14 -17.98 12.77
C LEU A 33 -21.85 -16.50 13.04
N GLN A 34 -22.83 -15.80 13.60
CA GLN A 34 -22.75 -14.40 13.94
C GLN A 34 -23.34 -14.17 15.33
N ARG A 35 -22.71 -13.31 16.13
CA ARG A 35 -23.28 -12.86 17.41
C ARG A 35 -24.63 -12.16 17.17
N GLY A 36 -25.61 -12.41 18.01
CA GLY A 36 -26.95 -11.84 17.87
C GLY A 36 -27.95 -12.71 17.12
N LEU A 37 -27.53 -13.85 16.54
CA LEU A 37 -28.47 -14.79 15.93
C LEU A 37 -29.30 -15.49 17.01
N LEU A 38 -30.62 -15.41 16.92
CA LEU A 38 -31.54 -16.17 17.76
C LEU A 38 -31.79 -17.54 17.12
N LEU A 39 -31.29 -18.59 17.76
CA LEU A 39 -31.35 -19.96 17.23
C LEU A 39 -32.12 -20.88 18.18
N GLU A 40 -32.85 -21.82 17.58
CA GLU A 40 -33.47 -22.96 18.27
C GLU A 40 -32.74 -24.25 17.89
N ASP A 41 -32.28 -25.01 18.88
CA ASP A 41 -31.75 -26.36 18.70
C ASP A 41 -32.89 -27.38 18.68
N THR A 42 -33.05 -28.10 17.57
CA THR A 42 -34.18 -29.02 17.36
C THR A 42 -34.08 -30.29 18.21
N GLN A 43 -32.88 -30.65 18.68
CA GLN A 43 -32.70 -31.86 19.49
C GLN A 43 -33.08 -31.64 20.95
N SER A 44 -32.66 -30.52 21.55
CA SER A 44 -32.91 -30.23 22.97
C SER A 44 -34.03 -29.21 23.21
N GLY A 45 -34.55 -28.57 22.15
CA GLY A 45 -35.55 -27.49 22.25
C GLY A 45 -34.99 -26.21 22.88
N TRP A 46 -33.67 -26.05 22.88
CA TRP A 46 -33.02 -24.88 23.47
C TRP A 46 -33.11 -23.68 22.55
N VAL A 47 -33.64 -22.56 23.04
CA VAL A 47 -33.74 -21.29 22.30
C VAL A 47 -32.85 -20.26 22.95
N GLY A 48 -31.97 -19.63 22.16
CA GLY A 48 -31.10 -18.58 22.69
C GLY A 48 -30.37 -17.77 21.63
N GLU A 49 -29.76 -16.66 22.07
CA GLU A 49 -28.96 -15.78 21.23
C GLU A 49 -27.50 -16.24 21.21
N VAL A 50 -26.86 -16.24 20.03
CA VAL A 50 -25.42 -16.46 19.91
C VAL A 50 -24.67 -15.33 20.61
N VAL A 51 -24.00 -15.63 21.72
CA VAL A 51 -23.25 -14.64 22.52
C VAL A 51 -21.74 -14.76 22.36
N ARG A 52 -21.23 -15.96 22.04
CA ARG A 52 -19.80 -16.24 21.89
C ARG A 52 -19.53 -17.42 20.97
N ALA A 53 -18.29 -17.51 20.49
CA ALA A 53 -17.75 -18.67 19.81
C ALA A 53 -16.36 -18.98 20.38
N GLU A 54 -16.05 -20.25 20.61
CA GLU A 54 -14.80 -20.70 21.21
C GLU A 54 -14.32 -22.00 20.58
N ARG A 55 -13.01 -22.27 20.64
CA ARG A 55 -12.45 -23.54 20.17
C ARG A 55 -12.25 -24.48 21.35
N ILE A 56 -12.93 -25.61 21.33
CA ILE A 56 -12.81 -26.68 22.34
C ILE A 56 -12.36 -27.94 21.61
N GLY A 57 -11.22 -28.52 22.03
CA GLY A 57 -10.68 -29.73 21.38
C GLY A 57 -10.33 -29.56 19.89
N GLY A 58 -10.13 -28.33 19.41
CA GLY A 58 -9.87 -28.01 18.00
C GLY A 58 -11.12 -27.66 17.19
N GLU A 59 -12.30 -28.03 17.66
CA GLU A 59 -13.59 -27.73 17.02
C GLU A 59 -14.13 -26.37 17.44
N LEU A 60 -14.76 -25.66 16.51
CA LEU A 60 -15.42 -24.39 16.79
C LEU A 60 -16.83 -24.67 17.32
N VAL A 61 -17.10 -24.24 18.54
CA VAL A 61 -18.42 -24.31 19.19
C VAL A 61 -18.91 -22.90 19.49
N PHE A 62 -20.22 -22.73 19.63
CA PHE A 62 -20.85 -21.44 19.94
C PHE A 62 -21.80 -21.54 21.12
N GLY A 63 -21.88 -20.46 21.90
CA GLY A 63 -22.73 -20.36 23.07
C GLY A 63 -24.06 -19.70 22.74
N LEU A 64 -25.18 -20.37 23.05
CA LEU A 64 -26.53 -19.80 23.03
C LEU A 64 -26.97 -19.41 24.44
N GLU A 65 -27.27 -18.13 24.63
CA GLU A 65 -27.82 -17.58 25.88
C GLU A 65 -29.35 -17.56 25.84
N ASP A 66 -30.00 -18.21 26.81
CA ASP A 66 -31.46 -18.22 26.93
C ASP A 66 -32.00 -16.94 27.60
N ALA A 67 -33.33 -16.77 27.62
CA ALA A 67 -33.99 -15.62 28.25
C ALA A 67 -33.76 -15.49 29.78
N ARG A 68 -33.16 -16.50 30.42
CA ARG A 68 -32.79 -16.50 31.85
C ARG A 68 -31.28 -16.29 32.06
N GLY A 69 -30.54 -15.96 31.00
CA GLY A 69 -29.09 -15.69 31.04
C GLY A 69 -28.23 -16.94 31.16
N ARG A 70 -28.77 -18.15 30.92
CA ARG A 70 -27.99 -19.40 30.94
C ARG A 70 -27.39 -19.62 29.57
N VAL A 71 -26.10 -20.00 29.52
CA VAL A 71 -25.38 -20.26 28.27
C VAL A 71 -25.08 -21.75 28.11
N ARG A 72 -25.43 -22.33 26.96
CA ARG A 72 -25.04 -23.69 26.55
C ARG A 72 -24.25 -23.65 25.24
N ASN A 73 -23.27 -24.53 25.13
CA ASN A 73 -22.41 -24.62 23.95
C ASN A 73 -22.93 -25.67 22.96
N PHE A 74 -22.87 -25.33 21.67
CA PHE A 74 -23.39 -26.10 20.56
C PHE A 74 -22.35 -26.18 19.41
N PRO A 75 -22.25 -27.31 18.70
CA PRO A 75 -21.36 -27.44 17.54
C PRO A 75 -21.92 -26.74 16.31
N LEU A 76 -21.06 -26.39 15.35
CA LEU A 76 -21.50 -25.99 14.01
C LEU A 76 -22.23 -27.15 13.30
N GLY A 77 -23.02 -26.83 12.27
CA GLY A 77 -23.69 -27.80 11.41
C GLY A 77 -25.22 -27.65 11.40
N HIS A 78 -25.90 -28.75 11.10
CA HIS A 78 -27.35 -28.82 11.06
C HIS A 78 -27.96 -28.97 12.47
N GLY A 79 -29.30 -28.92 12.56
CA GLY A 79 -30.04 -29.09 13.81
C GLY A 79 -30.55 -27.78 14.41
N TYR A 80 -30.46 -26.67 13.67
CA TYR A 80 -30.87 -25.37 14.16
C TYR A 80 -32.00 -24.77 13.31
N LEU A 81 -32.92 -24.06 13.96
CA LEU A 81 -33.89 -23.19 13.32
C LEU A 81 -33.50 -21.73 13.54
N LEU A 82 -33.67 -20.92 12.50
CA LEU A 82 -33.62 -19.46 12.58
C LEU A 82 -34.96 -18.94 12.11
N GLU A 83 -35.69 -18.28 13.01
CA GLU A 83 -37.07 -17.82 12.75
C GLU A 83 -38.03 -18.96 12.32
N GLY A 84 -37.81 -20.16 12.87
CA GLY A 84 -38.61 -21.36 12.56
C GLY A 84 -38.17 -22.15 11.33
N GLU A 85 -37.20 -21.63 10.55
CA GLU A 85 -36.73 -22.28 9.33
C GLU A 85 -35.42 -23.06 9.56
N PRO A 86 -35.30 -24.31 9.07
CA PRO A 86 -34.07 -25.10 9.18
C PRO A 86 -32.87 -24.46 8.49
N ILE A 87 -31.76 -24.36 9.23
CA ILE A 87 -30.49 -23.83 8.74
C ILE A 87 -29.32 -24.79 9.01
N GLU A 88 -28.21 -24.53 8.33
CA GLU A 88 -26.89 -25.05 8.69
C GLU A 88 -26.03 -23.89 9.20
N VAL A 89 -25.58 -23.96 10.45
CA VAL A 89 -24.69 -22.96 11.04
C VAL A 89 -23.26 -23.28 10.61
N ILE A 90 -22.66 -22.43 9.78
CA ILE A 90 -21.31 -22.62 9.25
C ILE A 90 -20.30 -21.67 9.93
N ALA A 91 -19.01 -21.97 9.79
CA ALA A 91 -17.96 -21.15 10.35
C ALA A 91 -18.04 -19.70 9.81
N PRO A 92 -17.74 -18.68 10.64
CA PRO A 92 -17.74 -17.30 10.18
C PRO A 92 -16.69 -17.12 9.07
N ALA A 93 -17.05 -16.37 8.02
CA ALA A 93 -16.11 -16.05 6.96
C ALA A 93 -14.90 -15.29 7.54
N ALA A 94 -13.69 -15.73 7.22
CA ALA A 94 -12.47 -15.04 7.63
C ALA A 94 -12.51 -13.59 7.10
N ARG A 95 -12.71 -12.62 7.98
CA ARG A 95 -12.66 -11.21 7.62
C ARG A 95 -11.22 -10.91 7.22
N LYS A 96 -10.96 -10.79 5.91
CA LYS A 96 -9.65 -10.33 5.41
C LYS A 96 -9.37 -9.00 6.10
N ALA A 97 -8.31 -8.93 6.90
CA ALA A 97 -7.84 -7.66 7.43
C ALA A 97 -7.65 -6.71 6.23
N PRO A 98 -8.10 -5.45 6.30
CA PRO A 98 -7.87 -4.52 5.21
C PRO A 98 -6.37 -4.49 4.92
N ALA A 99 -6.01 -4.79 3.68
CA ALA A 99 -4.62 -4.74 3.25
C ALA A 99 -4.09 -3.34 3.59
N LYS A 100 -3.06 -3.26 4.44
CA LYS A 100 -2.35 -2.00 4.68
C LYS A 100 -1.90 -1.52 3.30
N LYS A 101 -2.40 -0.36 2.85
CA LYS A 101 -1.91 0.24 1.61
C LYS A 101 -0.48 0.68 1.87
N ILE A 102 0.47 0.10 1.17
CA ILE A 102 1.88 0.47 1.24
C ILE A 102 2.11 1.56 0.18
N SER A 103 2.84 2.62 0.52
CA SER A 103 3.22 3.67 -0.43
C SER A 103 4.27 3.16 -1.42
N ARG A 104 4.62 3.98 -2.41
CA ARG A 104 5.69 3.65 -3.36
C ARG A 104 7.07 3.60 -2.69
N SER A 105 7.25 4.23 -1.54
CA SER A 105 8.50 4.19 -0.75
C SER A 105 8.57 2.98 0.20
N GLY A 106 7.48 2.21 0.36
CA GLY A 106 7.43 1.09 1.30
C GLY A 106 6.86 1.44 2.67
N SER A 107 6.54 2.71 2.93
CA SER A 107 5.88 3.15 4.16
C SER A 107 4.41 2.69 4.22
N VAL A 108 3.84 2.59 5.42
CA VAL A 108 2.39 2.38 5.58
C VAL A 108 1.67 3.68 5.21
N ALA A 109 0.92 3.68 4.12
CA ALA A 109 0.22 4.86 3.67
C ALA A 109 -0.86 5.25 4.69
N VAL A 110 -0.69 6.40 5.33
CA VAL A 110 -1.70 7.00 6.21
C VAL A 110 -2.83 7.52 5.32
N GLN A 111 -3.97 6.82 5.34
CA GLN A 111 -5.18 7.34 4.72
C GLN A 111 -5.75 8.47 5.59
N ASN A 112 -6.01 9.62 4.99
CA ASN A 112 -6.58 10.80 5.66
C ASN A 112 -5.68 11.43 6.74
N ALA A 113 -4.37 11.54 6.49
CA ALA A 113 -3.55 12.45 7.28
C ALA A 113 -4.13 13.87 7.11
N PRO A 114 -4.43 14.61 8.19
CA PRO A 114 -4.82 16.01 8.07
C PRO A 114 -3.70 16.74 7.34
N ALA A 115 -4.06 17.61 6.38
CA ALA A 115 -3.09 18.42 5.67
C ALA A 115 -2.30 19.24 6.70
N ARG A 116 -1.08 18.80 7.02
CA ARG A 116 -0.15 19.61 7.81
C ARG A 116 0.12 20.86 6.99
N VAL A 117 0.15 22.02 7.63
CA VAL A 117 0.71 23.23 7.02
C VAL A 117 2.07 22.84 6.48
N ALA A 118 2.32 23.07 5.19
CA ALA A 118 3.57 22.70 4.55
C ALA A 118 4.72 23.17 5.45
N ARG A 119 5.53 22.22 5.94
CA ARG A 119 6.73 22.60 6.68
C ARG A 119 7.54 23.51 5.77
N ALA A 120 8.24 24.46 6.36
CA ALA A 120 9.15 25.31 5.60
C ALA A 120 10.34 24.49 5.06
N SER A 121 10.49 23.23 5.47
CA SER A 121 11.56 22.32 5.06
C SER A 121 11.49 21.90 3.59
N ARG A 122 12.66 21.73 2.98
CA ARG A 122 12.80 21.38 1.55
C ARG A 122 13.83 20.29 1.33
N ILE A 123 13.66 19.54 0.25
CA ILE A 123 14.73 18.75 -0.36
C ILE A 123 15.10 19.44 -1.67
N TRP A 124 16.36 19.81 -1.82
CA TRP A 124 16.93 20.27 -3.07
C TRP A 124 17.66 19.15 -3.77
N VAL A 125 17.50 19.09 -5.09
CA VAL A 125 18.12 18.08 -5.96
C VAL A 125 18.79 18.78 -7.14
N GLU A 126 19.77 18.15 -7.79
CA GLU A 126 20.55 18.81 -8.84
C GLU A 126 19.76 19.09 -10.13
N GLY A 127 18.81 18.24 -10.48
CA GLY A 127 18.10 18.35 -11.76
C GLY A 127 16.60 18.09 -11.67
N THR A 128 15.91 18.42 -12.76
CA THR A 128 14.47 18.16 -12.88
C THR A 128 14.16 16.66 -12.86
N HIS A 129 15.01 15.81 -13.45
CA HIS A 129 14.80 14.36 -13.46
C HIS A 129 14.87 13.77 -12.04
N ASP A 130 15.77 14.29 -11.22
CA ASP A 130 15.90 13.95 -9.81
C ASP A 130 14.64 14.28 -9.05
N ALA A 131 14.15 15.51 -9.23
CA ALA A 131 12.93 15.96 -8.58
C ALA A 131 11.75 15.09 -8.97
N GLU A 132 11.63 14.76 -10.26
CA GLU A 132 10.58 13.89 -10.78
C GLU A 132 10.67 12.46 -10.24
N LEU A 133 11.87 11.89 -10.12
CA LEU A 133 12.06 10.54 -9.57
C LEU A 133 11.73 10.50 -8.07
N VAL A 134 12.25 11.46 -7.31
CA VAL A 134 12.02 11.56 -5.87
C VAL A 134 10.53 11.79 -5.59
N GLU A 135 9.89 12.71 -6.32
CA GLU A 135 8.46 12.98 -6.18
C GLU A 135 7.62 11.74 -6.55
N LYS A 136 8.04 10.98 -7.57
CA LYS A 136 7.33 9.77 -7.98
C LYS A 136 7.33 8.69 -6.90
N VAL A 137 8.47 8.48 -6.23
CA VAL A 137 8.62 7.35 -5.28
C VAL A 137 8.29 7.75 -3.84
N TRP A 138 8.70 8.94 -3.39
CA TRP A 138 8.54 9.41 -2.01
C TRP A 138 7.54 10.56 -1.86
N GLY A 139 7.02 11.16 -2.95
CA GLY A 139 6.17 12.35 -2.87
C GLY A 139 4.93 12.19 -1.99
N HIS A 140 4.39 10.98 -1.86
CA HIS A 140 3.31 10.71 -0.90
C HIS A 140 3.75 10.98 0.55
N ASP A 141 4.88 10.40 0.96
CA ASP A 141 5.40 10.51 2.32
C ASP A 141 5.89 11.93 2.60
N LEU A 142 6.55 12.55 1.64
CA LEU A 142 7.00 13.93 1.72
C LEU A 142 5.82 14.89 1.93
N ARG A 143 4.68 14.67 1.25
CA ARG A 143 3.46 15.47 1.44
C ARG A 143 2.83 15.26 2.82
N VAL A 144 2.86 14.06 3.38
CA VAL A 144 2.42 13.81 4.76
C VAL A 144 3.27 14.60 5.75
N GLU A 145 4.58 14.71 5.48
CA GLU A 145 5.52 15.46 6.31
C GLU A 145 5.60 16.96 5.96
N GLY A 146 4.88 17.40 4.92
CA GLY A 146 4.90 18.79 4.46
C GLY A 146 6.25 19.22 3.87
N ILE A 147 7.04 18.29 3.33
CA ILE A 147 8.33 18.53 2.68
C ILE A 147 8.11 18.64 1.18
N VAL A 148 8.77 19.61 0.53
CA VAL A 148 8.73 19.82 -0.92
C VAL A 148 10.09 19.54 -1.54
N VAL A 149 10.09 18.91 -2.72
CA VAL A 149 11.30 18.68 -3.53
C VAL A 149 11.42 19.75 -4.61
N GLU A 150 12.57 20.40 -4.72
CA GLU A 150 12.82 21.48 -5.69
C GLU A 150 14.14 21.23 -6.44
N PRO A 151 14.17 21.33 -7.78
CA PRO A 151 15.42 21.24 -8.53
C PRO A 151 16.23 22.55 -8.41
N LEU A 152 17.51 22.41 -8.08
CA LEU A 152 18.50 23.48 -8.20
C LEU A 152 18.83 23.62 -9.68
N HIS A 153 18.92 24.85 -10.18
CA HIS A 153 19.32 25.09 -11.57
C HIS A 153 20.86 25.22 -11.66
N GLY A 154 21.57 24.33 -10.94
CA GLY A 154 23.02 24.36 -10.70
C GLY A 154 23.40 24.57 -9.22
N VAL A 155 24.54 23.99 -8.81
CA VAL A 155 25.08 24.07 -7.43
C VAL A 155 26.17 25.14 -7.26
N ASP A 156 26.46 25.91 -8.31
CA ASP A 156 27.64 26.81 -8.37
C ASP A 156 27.63 27.94 -7.32
N ASP A 157 26.45 28.28 -6.75
CA ASP A 157 26.36 29.15 -5.57
C ASP A 157 25.39 28.58 -4.53
N LEU A 158 25.64 27.33 -4.14
CA LEU A 158 24.90 26.64 -3.08
C LEU A 158 24.85 27.46 -1.78
N ALA A 159 25.95 28.16 -1.47
CA ALA A 159 26.05 28.99 -0.28
C ALA A 159 25.09 30.21 -0.31
N ALA A 160 24.94 30.90 -1.45
CA ALA A 160 23.95 31.98 -1.57
C ALA A 160 22.51 31.46 -1.53
N ALA A 161 22.26 30.31 -2.16
CA ALA A 161 20.94 29.68 -2.12
C ALA A 161 20.56 29.36 -0.66
N ILE A 162 21.47 28.73 0.11
CA ILE A 162 21.26 28.43 1.53
C ILE A 162 21.06 29.71 2.35
N ARG A 163 21.86 30.76 2.14
CA ARG A 163 21.66 32.06 2.82
C ARG A 163 20.25 32.60 2.58
N SER A 164 19.80 32.58 1.33
CA SER A 164 18.47 33.04 0.92
C SER A 164 17.35 32.18 1.51
N PHE A 165 17.60 30.86 1.62
CA PHE A 165 16.69 29.95 2.30
C PHE A 165 16.66 30.16 3.82
N SER A 166 17.70 30.72 4.44
CA SER A 166 17.75 30.99 5.89
C SER A 166 17.29 29.79 6.76
N PRO A 167 18.07 28.69 6.79
CA PRO A 167 17.71 27.48 7.53
C PRO A 167 17.59 27.74 9.03
N ALA A 168 16.67 27.02 9.68
CA ALA A 168 16.39 27.10 11.12
C ALA A 168 15.81 25.77 11.65
N PRO A 169 15.69 25.55 12.97
CA PRO A 169 15.21 24.29 13.53
C PRO A 169 13.83 23.82 13.01
N GLY A 170 12.94 24.74 12.63
CA GLY A 170 11.64 24.44 11.98
C GLY A 170 11.61 24.61 10.46
N ARG A 171 12.76 24.89 9.84
CA ARG A 171 12.96 25.17 8.41
C ARG A 171 14.27 24.53 7.96
N ARG A 172 14.28 23.21 7.88
CA ARG A 172 15.47 22.41 7.56
C ARG A 172 15.59 22.19 6.05
N LEU A 173 16.81 22.00 5.57
CA LEU A 173 17.10 21.79 4.16
C LEU A 173 17.90 20.50 3.96
N GLY A 174 17.34 19.58 3.19
CA GLY A 174 18.07 18.43 2.66
C GLY A 174 18.56 18.74 1.25
N ILE A 175 19.76 18.31 0.89
CA ILE A 175 20.32 18.51 -0.44
C ILE A 175 20.86 17.16 -0.92
N LEU A 176 20.34 16.68 -2.05
CA LEU A 176 20.83 15.49 -2.74
C LEU A 176 21.62 15.94 -3.97
N VAL A 177 22.86 15.49 -4.06
CA VAL A 177 23.79 15.86 -5.14
C VAL A 177 24.21 14.62 -5.92
N ASP A 178 24.34 14.74 -7.24
CA ASP A 178 24.81 13.64 -8.07
C ASP A 178 26.32 13.50 -7.94
N HIS A 179 26.82 12.27 -8.14
CA HIS A 179 28.23 11.95 -8.29
C HIS A 179 29.20 12.56 -7.24
N LEU A 180 28.77 12.72 -5.98
CA LEU A 180 29.62 13.30 -4.93
C LEU A 180 30.78 12.36 -4.57
N ILE A 181 31.98 12.64 -5.08
CA ILE A 181 33.22 11.89 -4.80
C ILE A 181 34.12 12.67 -3.84
N GLU A 182 34.77 11.96 -2.92
CA GLU A 182 35.75 12.58 -2.04
C GLU A 182 36.99 13.11 -2.79
N GLY A 183 37.45 14.31 -2.44
CA GLY A 183 38.60 14.97 -3.06
C GLY A 183 38.29 15.80 -4.32
N THR A 184 37.02 15.96 -4.71
CA THR A 184 36.63 16.75 -5.89
C THR A 184 36.34 18.22 -5.56
N LYS A 185 36.16 19.04 -6.61
CA LYS A 185 35.70 20.43 -6.47
C LYS A 185 34.35 20.54 -5.73
N GLU A 186 33.49 19.51 -5.84
CA GLU A 186 32.20 19.50 -5.14
C GLU A 186 32.36 19.52 -3.62
N GLN A 187 33.40 18.89 -3.04
CA GLN A 187 33.61 18.93 -1.60
C GLN A 187 33.83 20.34 -1.06
N ARG A 188 34.52 21.20 -1.83
CA ARG A 188 34.73 22.60 -1.44
C ARG A 188 33.40 23.36 -1.40
N ILE A 189 32.54 23.15 -2.39
CA ILE A 189 31.21 23.76 -2.46
C ILE A 189 30.36 23.32 -1.27
N VAL A 190 30.39 22.04 -0.91
CA VAL A 190 29.70 21.49 0.28
C VAL A 190 30.24 22.13 1.57
N ALA A 191 31.56 22.24 1.72
CA ALA A 191 32.16 22.85 2.90
C ALA A 191 31.77 24.33 3.05
N GLU A 192 31.80 25.09 1.95
CA GLU A 192 31.38 26.50 1.92
C GLU A 192 29.87 26.64 2.21
N ALA A 193 29.05 25.73 1.69
CA ALA A 193 27.61 25.67 1.96
C ALA A 193 27.28 25.39 3.44
N LEU A 194 28.00 24.47 4.08
CA LEU A 194 27.81 24.15 5.50
C LEU A 194 28.36 25.23 6.44
N ALA A 195 29.29 26.07 5.98
CA ALA A 195 29.80 27.22 6.72
C ALA A 195 28.82 28.41 6.76
N VAL A 196 27.72 28.36 6.01
CA VAL A 196 26.69 29.40 6.01
C VAL A 196 26.06 29.52 7.42
N PRO A 197 25.93 30.74 7.99
CA PRO A 197 25.24 30.94 9.25
C PRO A 197 23.83 30.34 9.24
N GLY A 198 23.51 29.55 10.26
CA GLY A 198 22.24 28.83 10.38
C GLY A 198 22.21 27.46 9.69
N ALA A 199 23.21 27.10 8.88
CA ALA A 199 23.27 25.79 8.24
C ALA A 199 23.59 24.65 9.23
N ALA A 200 24.44 24.91 10.22
CA ALA A 200 24.80 23.93 11.24
C ALA A 200 23.55 23.35 11.92
N GLY A 201 23.36 22.02 11.82
CA GLY A 201 22.20 21.32 12.37
C GLY A 201 20.87 21.49 11.61
N ASN A 202 20.80 22.39 10.61
CA ASN A 202 19.58 22.66 9.83
C ASN A 202 19.74 22.36 8.33
N VAL A 203 20.95 22.08 7.86
CA VAL A 203 21.25 21.66 6.48
C VAL A 203 21.94 20.30 6.50
N LYS A 204 21.49 19.38 5.65
CA LYS A 204 22.15 18.10 5.41
C LYS A 204 22.36 17.91 3.91
N ILE A 205 23.59 17.62 3.52
CA ILE A 205 23.97 17.33 2.14
C ILE A 205 24.38 15.87 2.07
N VAL A 206 23.78 15.13 1.14
CA VAL A 206 24.14 13.76 0.82
C VAL A 206 24.33 13.66 -0.69
N GLY A 207 25.09 12.67 -1.14
CA GLY A 207 25.22 12.38 -2.56
C GLY A 207 24.99 10.92 -2.88
N HIS A 208 24.84 10.63 -4.17
CA HIS A 208 24.76 9.27 -4.68
C HIS A 208 25.90 9.00 -5.69
N PRO A 209 26.31 7.73 -5.89
CA PRO A 209 27.49 7.42 -6.71
C PRO A 209 27.24 7.48 -8.21
N PHE A 210 26.00 7.73 -8.64
CA PHE A 210 25.64 7.75 -10.05
C PHE A 210 26.13 9.02 -10.74
N ILE A 211 26.51 8.85 -12.01
CA ILE A 211 26.86 9.97 -12.90
C ILE A 211 25.63 10.80 -13.22
N ASP A 212 24.47 10.14 -13.30
CA ASP A 212 23.17 10.77 -13.51
C ASP A 212 22.08 9.90 -12.87
N ILE A 213 21.02 10.54 -12.38
CA ILE A 213 19.88 9.88 -11.73
C ILE A 213 19.24 8.74 -12.54
N TRP A 214 19.36 8.74 -13.88
CA TRP A 214 18.88 7.62 -14.69
C TRP A 214 19.46 6.29 -14.22
N GLN A 215 20.73 6.26 -13.80
CA GLN A 215 21.39 5.04 -13.33
C GLN A 215 20.82 4.51 -12.02
N ALA A 216 20.12 5.35 -11.25
CA ALA A 216 19.45 4.90 -10.04
C ALA A 216 18.27 3.97 -10.32
N VAL A 217 17.75 3.92 -11.55
CA VAL A 217 16.74 2.94 -11.96
C VAL A 217 17.43 1.61 -12.29
N LYS A 218 16.96 0.51 -11.69
CA LYS A 218 17.51 -0.82 -11.93
C LYS A 218 17.47 -1.18 -13.42
N PRO A 219 18.59 -1.61 -14.03
CA PRO A 219 18.64 -1.98 -15.45
C PRO A 219 17.54 -2.96 -15.89
N ALA A 220 17.20 -3.92 -15.02
CA ALA A 220 16.18 -4.93 -15.29
C ALA A 220 14.79 -4.34 -15.60
N LYS A 221 14.44 -3.17 -15.04
CA LYS A 221 13.17 -2.47 -15.33
C LYS A 221 13.09 -1.93 -16.74
N LEU A 222 14.24 -1.80 -17.40
CA LEU A 222 14.38 -1.36 -18.77
C LEU A 222 14.70 -2.53 -19.72
N GLY A 223 14.69 -3.78 -19.23
CA GLY A 223 15.10 -4.95 -19.99
C GLY A 223 16.61 -5.03 -20.25
N LEU A 224 17.41 -4.30 -19.47
CA LEU A 224 18.86 -4.24 -19.58
C LEU A 224 19.50 -5.16 -18.53
N LYS A 225 20.66 -5.75 -18.87
CA LYS A 225 21.50 -6.44 -17.88
C LYS A 225 22.25 -5.44 -16.99
N THR A 226 22.81 -4.41 -17.61
CA THR A 226 23.54 -3.32 -16.96
C THR A 226 23.31 -2.03 -17.75
N TRP A 227 23.53 -0.88 -17.11
CA TRP A 227 23.63 0.38 -17.82
C TRP A 227 24.84 0.38 -18.77
N PRO A 228 24.75 0.99 -19.96
CA PRO A 228 25.90 1.17 -20.84
C PRO A 228 26.98 2.03 -20.19
N VAL A 229 28.24 1.69 -20.46
CA VAL A 229 29.38 2.52 -20.04
C VAL A 229 29.57 3.66 -21.05
N VAL A 230 29.47 4.90 -20.57
CA VAL A 230 29.74 6.11 -21.35
C VAL A 230 31.14 6.62 -21.00
N PRO A 231 32.06 6.77 -21.97
CA PRO A 231 33.39 7.33 -21.77
C PRO A 231 33.35 8.74 -21.22
N HIS A 232 34.37 9.09 -20.43
CA HIS A 232 34.57 10.46 -19.97
C HIS A 232 34.70 11.43 -21.16
N GLY A 233 34.10 12.61 -21.02
CA GLY A 233 34.07 13.65 -22.05
C GLY A 233 32.89 13.56 -23.04
N GLU A 234 32.11 12.47 -23.00
CA GLU A 234 30.84 12.37 -23.71
C GLU A 234 29.68 12.78 -22.79
N ASP A 235 28.68 13.50 -23.32
CA ASP A 235 27.43 13.75 -22.60
C ASP A 235 26.79 12.42 -22.19
N TRP A 236 26.60 12.21 -20.89
CA TRP A 236 26.23 10.91 -20.36
C TRP A 236 24.86 10.45 -20.86
N LYS A 237 23.86 11.35 -20.95
CA LYS A 237 22.49 11.02 -21.41
C LYS A 237 22.49 10.63 -22.87
N LYS A 238 23.07 11.47 -23.74
CA LYS A 238 23.16 11.20 -25.18
C LYS A 238 24.01 9.98 -25.47
N GLY A 239 25.12 9.80 -24.76
CA GLY A 239 25.99 8.64 -24.90
C GLY A 239 25.33 7.33 -24.47
N THR A 240 24.49 7.38 -23.43
CA THR A 240 23.67 6.25 -23.00
C THR A 240 22.64 5.90 -24.08
N LEU A 241 21.87 6.88 -24.55
CA LEU A 241 20.85 6.67 -25.58
C LEU A 241 21.43 6.13 -26.89
N ARG A 242 22.57 6.66 -27.33
CA ARG A 242 23.31 6.20 -28.50
C ARG A 242 23.65 4.71 -28.40
N ARG A 243 24.13 4.24 -27.24
CA ARG A 243 24.47 2.83 -26.99
C ARG A 243 23.24 1.93 -26.89
N LEU A 244 22.12 2.49 -26.46
CA LEU A 244 20.82 1.80 -26.43
C LEU A 244 20.09 1.81 -27.78
N GLY A 245 20.70 2.37 -28.83
CA GLY A 245 20.09 2.50 -30.16
C GLY A 245 18.84 3.40 -30.16
N GLN A 246 18.76 4.35 -29.22
CA GLN A 246 17.64 5.26 -29.06
C GLN A 246 17.93 6.61 -29.74
N PRO A 247 16.88 7.38 -30.12
CA PRO A 247 17.03 8.79 -30.49
C PRO A 247 17.78 9.57 -29.40
N HIS A 248 18.70 10.47 -29.80
CA HIS A 248 19.61 11.16 -28.88
C HIS A 248 20.15 12.49 -29.42
N ALA A 249 19.61 13.00 -30.52
CA ALA A 249 20.14 14.17 -31.20
C ALA A 249 19.70 15.46 -30.48
N THR A 250 18.47 15.46 -29.95
CA THR A 250 17.81 16.66 -29.41
C THR A 250 17.54 16.55 -27.91
N GLN A 251 17.23 17.69 -27.28
CA GLN A 251 16.76 17.70 -25.89
C GLN A 251 15.40 17.00 -25.75
N GLU A 252 14.57 17.06 -26.79
CA GLU A 252 13.28 16.35 -26.85
C GLU A 252 13.48 14.83 -26.78
N ASP A 253 14.48 14.30 -27.49
CA ASP A 253 14.83 12.88 -27.41
C ASP A 253 15.19 12.45 -25.99
N VAL A 254 16.00 13.27 -25.30
CA VAL A 254 16.39 13.03 -23.90
C VAL A 254 15.19 13.06 -22.97
N ALA A 255 14.30 14.06 -23.12
CA ALA A 255 13.09 14.17 -22.32
C ALA A 255 12.13 12.99 -22.55
N ASN A 256 11.96 12.55 -23.80
CA ASN A 256 11.12 11.41 -24.15
C ASN A 256 11.69 10.09 -23.62
N ALA A 257 13.01 9.92 -23.65
CA ALA A 257 13.66 8.80 -23.02
C ALA A 257 13.48 8.80 -21.50
N TRP A 258 13.62 9.95 -20.85
CA TRP A 258 13.39 10.06 -19.41
C TRP A 258 11.94 9.69 -19.04
N LYS A 259 10.94 10.22 -19.74
CA LYS A 259 9.53 9.84 -19.54
C LYS A 259 9.32 8.33 -19.60
N ARG A 260 9.96 7.65 -20.56
CA ARG A 260 9.90 6.19 -20.70
C ARG A 260 10.58 5.48 -19.54
N ILE A 261 11.77 5.92 -19.12
CA ILE A 261 12.50 5.35 -17.99
C ILE A 261 11.67 5.50 -16.72
N LEU A 262 11.23 6.73 -16.42
CA LEU A 262 10.42 7.05 -15.26
C LEU A 262 9.13 6.24 -15.24
N SER A 263 8.46 6.02 -16.38
CA SER A 263 7.24 5.20 -16.47
C SER A 263 7.43 3.75 -16.02
N ARG A 264 8.65 3.21 -16.03
CA ARG A 264 8.97 1.85 -15.59
C ARG A 264 9.22 1.74 -14.09
N VAL A 265 9.32 2.86 -13.38
CA VAL A 265 9.47 2.90 -11.92
C VAL A 265 8.09 2.89 -11.28
N ASP A 266 7.81 1.86 -10.49
CA ASP A 266 6.58 1.72 -9.72
C ASP A 266 6.79 2.02 -8.24
N SER A 267 7.89 1.54 -7.66
CA SER A 267 8.21 1.71 -6.24
C SER A 267 9.72 1.77 -6.01
N TYR A 268 10.13 2.03 -4.76
CA TYR A 268 11.52 2.06 -4.32
C TYR A 268 12.29 0.77 -4.66
N THR A 269 11.60 -0.38 -4.77
CA THR A 269 12.24 -1.65 -5.12
C THR A 269 12.78 -1.68 -6.55
N ASP A 270 12.34 -0.76 -7.40
CA ASP A 270 12.81 -0.59 -8.77
C ASP A 270 14.08 0.26 -8.86
N LEU A 271 14.54 0.80 -7.73
CA LEU A 271 15.71 1.66 -7.65
C LEU A 271 16.90 0.92 -7.01
N GLU A 272 18.09 1.38 -7.37
CA GLU A 272 19.34 0.92 -6.80
C GLU A 272 19.46 1.34 -5.32
N PRO A 273 19.89 0.45 -4.41
CA PRO A 273 20.01 0.76 -2.98
C PRO A 273 20.89 1.98 -2.66
N ALA A 274 21.85 2.29 -3.55
CA ALA A 274 22.74 3.43 -3.40
C ALA A 274 22.04 4.80 -3.51
N LEU A 275 20.82 4.86 -4.05
CA LEU A 275 19.96 6.06 -3.97
C LEU A 275 19.06 6.05 -2.74
N LEU A 276 18.57 4.87 -2.33
CA LEU A 276 17.62 4.74 -1.24
C LEU A 276 18.18 5.30 0.09
N GLY A 277 19.39 4.87 0.46
CA GLY A 277 20.03 5.29 1.70
C GLY A 277 20.18 6.81 1.84
N PRO A 278 20.76 7.52 0.85
CA PRO A 278 20.82 8.97 0.86
C PRO A 278 19.45 9.66 1.01
N VAL A 279 18.44 9.24 0.26
CA VAL A 279 17.09 9.86 0.31
C VAL A 279 16.43 9.62 1.66
N GLU A 280 16.46 8.39 2.18
CA GLU A 280 15.93 8.07 3.51
C GLU A 280 16.63 8.88 4.61
N SER A 281 17.97 8.99 4.52
CA SER A 281 18.79 9.79 5.43
C SER A 281 18.41 11.29 5.42
N LEU A 282 17.99 11.84 4.28
CA LEU A 282 17.45 13.20 4.21
C LEU A 282 16.07 13.30 4.84
N ILE A 283 15.18 12.35 4.56
CA ILE A 283 13.82 12.34 5.12
C ILE A 283 13.87 12.27 6.64
N ASP A 284 14.69 11.38 7.20
CA ASP A 284 14.87 11.24 8.64
C ASP A 284 15.33 12.57 9.26
N PHE A 285 16.35 13.20 8.67
CA PHE A 285 16.86 14.49 9.12
C PHE A 285 15.81 15.61 9.09
N LEU A 286 14.93 15.61 8.08
CA LEU A 286 13.88 16.64 7.92
C LEU A 286 12.64 16.37 8.79
N THR A 287 12.47 15.13 9.27
CA THR A 287 11.30 14.71 10.04
C THR A 287 11.57 14.63 11.55
N GLU A 288 12.83 14.48 11.96
CA GLU A 288 13.26 14.55 13.36
C GLU A 288 12.65 15.77 14.09
N PRO A 289 12.06 15.58 15.28
CA PRO A 289 11.60 16.70 16.10
C PRO A 289 12.79 17.60 16.44
N GLY A 290 12.70 18.88 16.05
CA GLY A 290 13.69 19.88 16.45
C GLY A 290 13.79 19.91 17.97
N SER A 291 14.97 19.61 18.51
CA SER A 291 15.30 19.85 19.92
C SER A 291 15.35 21.34 20.23
#